data_AF-A0A2W5P5B5-F1
#
_entry.id   AF-A0A2W5P5B5-F1
#
_cell.length_a   1.000
_cell.length_b   1.000
_cell.length_c   1.000
_cell.angle_alpha   90.00
_cell.angle_beta   90.00
_cell.angle_gamma   90.00
#
_symmetry.space_group_name_H-M   'P 1'
#
loop_
_entity.id
_entity.type
_entity.pdbx_description
1 polymer ?
#
loop_
_entity_poly.entity_id
_entity_poly.type
_entity_poly.pdbx_seq_one_letter_code
_entity_poly.pdbx_strand_id
1 'polypeptide(L)'
;LGTMFGGWRIVRTMGQKITKLKPVGGFCAETGGALTLFIATALGIPVSTTHTITGAIVGVGATQRMSAVRWGVAGNIVWAWIFTIPAAAFVAAIAYWVSLQIF
;
A
#
# COMPACT_ATOMS: atom_id res chain seq x y z
N LEU A 1 9.12 16.08 0.74
CA LEU A 1 9.72 15.92 2.09
C LEU A 1 9.56 14.49 2.63
N GLY A 2 8.34 14.00 2.92
CA GLY A 2 8.14 12.64 3.49
C GLY A 2 8.77 11.47 2.70
N THR A 3 8.69 11.49 1.36
CA THR A 3 9.34 10.49 0.50
C THR A 3 10.86 10.44 0.69
N MET A 4 11.50 11.59 0.89
CA MET A 4 12.96 11.70 1.06
C MET A 4 13.42 11.26 2.45
N PHE A 5 12.62 11.52 3.49
CA PHE A 5 13.02 11.22 4.88
C PHE A 5 12.79 9.77 5.31
N GLY A 6 11.84 9.05 4.71
CA GLY A 6 11.52 7.68 5.13
C GLY A 6 10.97 6.75 4.05
N GLY A 7 10.64 7.27 2.88
CA GLY A 7 10.00 6.51 1.80
C GLY A 7 10.85 5.35 1.26
N TRP A 8 12.18 5.45 1.36
CA TRP A 8 13.09 4.42 0.83
C TRP A 8 12.86 3.03 1.42
N ARG A 9 12.49 2.91 2.71
CA ARG A 9 12.18 1.61 3.32
C ARG A 9 10.93 0.96 2.72
N ILE A 10 9.93 1.78 2.38
CA ILE A 10 8.70 1.33 1.73
C ILE A 10 9.01 0.88 0.31
N VAL A 11 9.71 1.72 -0.46
CA VAL A 11 10.13 1.41 -1.84
C VAL A 11 10.92 0.10 -1.89
N ARG A 12 11.85 -0.11 -0.96
CA ARG A 12 12.63 -1.35 -0.87
C ARG A 12 11.77 -2.58 -0.54
N THR A 13 10.76 -2.42 0.31
CA THR A 13 9.83 -3.50 0.67
C THR A 13 8.99 -3.90 -0.54
N MET A 14 8.45 -2.91 -1.24
CA MET A 14 7.61 -3.10 -2.42
C MET A 14 8.38 -3.70 -3.60
N GLY A 15 9.58 -3.17 -3.88
CA GLY A 15 10.39 -3.57 -5.02
C GLY A 15 11.15 -4.90 -4.86
N GLN A 16 11.48 -5.29 -3.62
CA GLN A 16 12.36 -6.45 -3.39
C GLN A 16 11.87 -7.47 -2.37
N LYS A 17 11.02 -7.09 -1.41
CA LYS A 17 10.58 -8.02 -0.34
C LYS A 17 9.26 -8.73 -0.65
N ILE A 18 8.40 -8.20 -1.50
CA ILE A 18 7.15 -8.86 -1.89
C ILE A 18 7.39 -9.78 -3.09
N THR A 19 7.99 -9.24 -4.14
CA THR A 19 8.43 -9.96 -5.34
C THR A 19 9.71 -9.32 -5.85
N LYS A 20 10.55 -10.06 -6.56
CA LYS A 20 11.78 -9.52 -7.15
C LYS A 20 11.43 -8.84 -8.48
N LEU A 21 11.09 -7.56 -8.42
CA LEU A 21 10.70 -6.79 -9.60
C LEU A 21 11.87 -6.56 -10.55
N LYS A 22 11.69 -7.00 -11.80
CA LYS A 22 12.51 -6.57 -12.95
C LYS A 22 11.92 -5.27 -13.51
N PRO A 23 12.68 -4.44 -14.24
CA PRO A 23 12.19 -3.19 -14.81
C PRO A 23 10.88 -3.33 -15.61
N VAL A 24 10.77 -4.37 -16.44
CA VAL A 24 9.54 -4.66 -17.20
C VAL A 24 8.34 -4.96 -16.29
N GLY A 25 8.56 -5.70 -15.19
CA GLY A 25 7.51 -5.96 -14.21
C GLY A 25 7.11 -4.70 -13.44
N GLY A 26 8.07 -3.82 -13.16
CA GLY A 26 7.82 -2.50 -12.58
C GLY A 26 6.93 -1.66 -13.48
N PHE A 27 7.27 -1.58 -14.77
CA PHE A 27 6.45 -0.89 -15.77
C PHE A 27 5.02 -1.45 -15.80
N CYS A 28 4.86 -2.78 -15.90
CA CYS A 28 3.53 -3.39 -15.89
C CYS A 28 2.73 -3.08 -14.62
N ALA A 29 3.38 -3.12 -13.44
CA ALA A 29 2.72 -2.83 -12.17
C ALA A 29 2.29 -1.36 -12.07
N GLU A 30 3.14 -0.42 -12.48
CA GLU A 30 2.84 1.01 -12.50
C GLU A 30 1.74 1.34 -13.51
N THR A 31 1.78 0.78 -14.72
CA THR A 31 0.72 0.99 -15.73
C THR A 31 -0.62 0.45 -15.25
N GLY A 32 -0.64 -0.79 -14.72
CA GLY A 32 -1.85 -1.38 -14.19
C GLY A 32 -2.40 -0.58 -13.01
N GLY A 33 -1.54 -0.22 -12.06
CA GLY A 33 -1.91 0.59 -10.90
C GLY A 33 -2.44 1.97 -11.29
N ALA A 34 -1.74 2.67 -12.19
CA ALA A 34 -2.15 3.98 -12.68
C ALA A 34 -3.50 3.92 -13.40
N LEU A 35 -3.71 2.93 -14.28
CA LEU A 35 -4.97 2.76 -14.98
C LEU A 35 -6.13 2.56 -14.00
N THR A 36 -5.97 1.69 -13.01
CA THR A 36 -6.97 1.48 -11.95
C THR A 36 -7.26 2.77 -11.19
N LEU A 37 -6.23 3.53 -10.83
CA LEU A 37 -6.38 4.80 -10.10
C LEU A 37 -7.09 5.87 -10.93
N PHE A 38 -6.76 5.99 -12.22
CA PHE A 38 -7.41 6.95 -13.11
C PHE A 38 -8.88 6.60 -13.34
N ILE A 39 -9.20 5.32 -13.53
CA ILE A 39 -10.59 4.86 -13.64
C ILE A 39 -11.36 5.16 -12.35
N ALA A 40 -10.80 4.81 -11.18
CA ALA A 40 -11.46 5.08 -9.90
C ALA A 40 -11.68 6.58 -9.67
N THR A 41 -10.66 7.40 -9.98
CA THR A 41 -10.75 8.86 -9.90
C THR A 41 -11.80 9.43 -10.84
N ALA A 42 -11.88 8.95 -12.09
CA ALA A 42 -12.89 9.38 -13.06
C ALA A 42 -14.32 9.04 -12.61
N LEU A 43 -14.50 7.97 -11.84
CA LEU A 43 -15.77 7.58 -11.23
C LEU A 43 -16.04 8.27 -9.87
N GLY A 44 -15.12 9.09 -9.37
CA GLY A 44 -15.24 9.76 -8.07
C GLY A 44 -15.12 8.82 -6.87
N ILE A 45 -14.56 7.62 -7.05
CA ILE A 45 -14.45 6.61 -5.99
C ILE A 45 -13.12 6.81 -5.25
N PRO A 46 -13.13 7.12 -3.94
CA PRO A 46 -11.91 7.24 -3.17
C PRO A 46 -11.27 5.86 -3.00
N VAL A 47 -10.06 5.70 -3.53
CA VAL A 47 -9.29 4.44 -3.45
C VAL A 47 -7.91 4.68 -2.86
N SER A 48 -7.40 3.66 -2.18
CA SER A 48 -6.05 3.71 -1.61
C SER A 48 -5.00 3.38 -2.67
N THR A 49 -4.17 4.36 -3.01
CA THR A 49 -3.03 4.18 -3.95
C THR A 49 -2.05 3.10 -3.47
N THR A 50 -1.86 2.95 -2.16
CA THR A 50 -1.00 1.91 -1.58
C THR A 50 -1.56 0.51 -1.83
N HIS A 51 -2.86 0.29 -1.64
CA HIS A 51 -3.49 -0.99 -1.95
C HIS A 51 -3.39 -1.30 -3.44
N THR A 52 -3.68 -0.31 -4.28
CA THR A 52 -3.66 -0.47 -5.73
C THR A 52 -2.28 -0.88 -6.23
N ILE A 53 -1.21 -0.16 -5.85
CA ILE A 53 0.14 -0.49 -6.34
C ILE A 53 0.69 -1.79 -5.72
N THR A 54 0.40 -2.06 -4.43
CA THR A 54 0.78 -3.33 -3.80
C THR A 54 0.13 -4.51 -4.50
N GLY A 55 -1.17 -4.40 -4.80
CA GLY A 55 -1.93 -5.40 -5.54
C GLY A 55 -1.39 -5.61 -6.95
N ALA A 56 -1.09 -4.54 -7.68
CA ALA A 56 -0.50 -4.62 -9.01
C ALA A 56 0.88 -5.33 -9.00
N ILE A 57 1.74 -5.01 -8.02
CA ILE A 57 3.04 -5.66 -7.83
C ILE A 57 2.89 -7.16 -7.52
N VAL A 58 1.97 -7.52 -6.62
CA VAL A 58 1.66 -8.92 -6.31
C VAL A 58 1.12 -9.63 -7.55
N GLY A 59 0.23 -8.99 -8.30
CA GLY A 59 -0.32 -9.51 -9.55
C GLY A 59 0.76 -9.81 -10.59
N VAL A 60 1.67 -8.87 -10.84
CA VAL A 60 2.83 -9.07 -11.74
C VAL A 60 3.75 -10.21 -11.27
N GLY A 61 3.92 -10.38 -9.96
CA GLY A 61 4.65 -11.53 -9.41
C GLY A 61 3.92 -12.85 -9.68
N ALA A 62 2.61 -12.87 -9.45
CA ALA A 62 1.76 -14.05 -9.60
C ALA A 62 1.64 -14.52 -11.06
N THR A 63 1.65 -13.61 -12.04
CA THR A 63 1.60 -13.96 -13.47
C THR A 63 2.87 -14.68 -13.96
N GLN A 64 4.02 -14.46 -13.32
CA GLN A 64 5.21 -15.26 -13.62
C GLN A 64 5.14 -16.63 -12.95
N ARG A 65 4.85 -16.66 -11.65
CA ARG A 65 4.58 -17.88 -10.87
C ARG A 65 4.10 -17.52 -9.47
N MET A 66 3.18 -18.31 -8.91
CA MET A 66 2.68 -18.08 -7.55
C MET A 66 3.78 -18.09 -6.48
N SER A 67 4.84 -18.88 -6.67
CA SER A 67 5.98 -18.94 -5.74
C SER A 67 6.95 -17.76 -5.84
N ALA A 68 6.80 -16.88 -6.84
CA ALA A 68 7.60 -15.65 -6.92
C ALA A 68 7.15 -14.59 -5.92
N VAL A 69 5.90 -14.69 -5.45
CA VAL A 69 5.34 -13.82 -4.43
C VAL A 69 5.66 -14.39 -3.05
N ARG A 70 6.22 -13.54 -2.18
CA ARG A 70 6.44 -13.84 -0.77
C ARG A 70 5.15 -13.60 0.02
N TRP A 71 4.26 -14.60 0.00
CA TRP A 71 2.92 -14.51 0.60
C TRP A 71 2.93 -14.16 2.10
N GLY A 72 3.93 -14.58 2.87
CA GLY A 72 4.06 -14.17 4.26
C GLY A 72 4.23 -12.65 4.43
N VAL A 73 4.97 -12.00 3.52
CA VAL A 73 5.14 -10.54 3.54
C VAL A 73 3.85 -9.85 3.08
N ALA A 74 3.21 -10.36 2.02
CA ALA A 74 1.93 -9.84 1.54
C ALA A 74 0.84 -9.94 2.63
N GLY A 75 0.76 -11.06 3.34
CA GLY A 75 -0.17 -11.27 4.45
C GLY A 75 0.09 -10.31 5.61
N ASN A 76 1.36 -10.09 5.99
CA ASN A 76 1.71 -9.11 7.01
C ASN A 76 1.28 -7.68 6.63
N ILE A 77 1.36 -7.33 5.35
CA ILE A 77 0.89 -6.03 4.85
C ILE A 77 -0.65 -5.92 4.98
N VAL A 78 -1.38 -6.97 4.62
CA VAL A 78 -2.85 -7.00 4.78
C VAL A 78 -3.25 -6.85 6.24
N TRP A 79 -2.58 -7.56 7.15
CA TRP A 79 -2.80 -7.38 8.58
C TRP A 79 -2.50 -5.96 9.04
N ALA A 80 -1.40 -5.36 8.57
CA ALA A 80 -1.08 -3.97 8.89
C ALA A 80 -2.21 -3.02 8.44
N TRP A 81 -2.79 -3.21 7.25
CA TRP A 81 -3.93 -2.40 6.79
C TRP A 81 -5.13 -2.52 7.74
N ILE A 82 -5.48 -3.75 8.13
CA ILE A 82 -6.58 -4.00 9.07
C ILE A 82 -6.32 -3.32 10.41
N PHE A 83 -5.11 -3.43 10.97
CA PHE A 83 -4.78 -2.85 12.28
C PHE A 83 -4.62 -1.33 12.26
N THR A 84 -4.26 -0.72 11.13
CA THR A 84 -4.10 0.74 11.07
C THR A 84 -5.40 1.50 11.29
N ILE A 85 -6.55 0.96 10.86
CA ILE A 85 -7.86 1.59 11.05
C ILE A 85 -8.25 1.73 12.52
N PRO A 86 -8.33 0.65 13.33
CA PRO A 86 -8.67 0.75 14.74
C PRO A 86 -7.61 1.53 15.54
N ALA A 87 -6.32 1.40 15.19
CA ALA A 87 -5.28 2.18 15.84
C ALA A 87 -5.46 3.69 15.60
N ALA A 88 -5.73 4.11 14.36
CA ALA A 88 -6.00 5.50 14.04
C ALA A 88 -7.27 6.02 14.73
N ALA A 89 -8.34 5.22 14.74
CA ALA A 89 -9.58 5.55 15.43
C ALA A 89 -9.37 5.74 16.94
N PHE A 90 -8.60 4.85 17.57
CA PHE A 90 -8.27 4.93 19.00
C PHE A 90 -7.47 6.19 19.34
N VAL A 91 -6.42 6.48 18.56
CA VAL A 91 -5.60 7.68 18.75
C VAL A 91 -6.42 8.95 18.55
N ALA A 92 -7.28 8.98 17.52
CA ALA A 92 -8.18 10.10 17.27
C ALA A 92 -9.18 10.31 18.42
N ALA A 93 -9.74 9.23 18.96
CA ALA A 93 -10.67 9.30 20.10
C ALA A 93 -9.99 9.87 21.36
N ILE A 94 -8.77 9.43 21.68
CA ILE A 94 -8.01 9.98 22.81
C ILE A 94 -7.70 11.46 22.59
N ALA A 95 -7.20 11.82 21.41
CA ALA A 95 -6.84 13.20 21.10
C ALA A 95 -8.05 14.13 21.20
N TYR A 96 -9.21 13.69 20.70
CA TYR A 96 -10.46 14.43 20.81
C TYR A 96 -10.93 14.56 22.26
N TRP A 97 -10.87 13.47 23.04
CA TRP A 97 -11.22 13.49 24.45
C TRP A 97 -10.35 14.47 25.25
N VAL A 98 -9.04 14.47 25.02
CA VAL A 98 -8.10 15.42 25.64
C VAL A 98 -8.44 16.86 25.23
N SER A 99 -8.76 17.10 23.96
CA SER A 99 -9.15 18.43 23.48
C SER A 99 -10.36 18.98 24.24
N LEU A 100 -11.35 18.13 24.56
CA LEU A 100 -12.54 18.53 25.34
C LEU A 100 -12.26 18.82 26.82
N GLN A 101 -11.13 18.37 27.36
CA GLN A 101 -10.74 18.70 28.74
C GLN A 101 -9.97 20.01 28.83
N ILE A 102 -9.35 20.44 27.73
CA ILE A 102 -8.48 21.63 27.68
C ILE A 102 -9.26 22.88 27.26
N PHE A 103 -10.22 22.73 26.33
CA PHE A 103 -11.08 23.80 25.82
C PHE A 103 -12.51 23.63 26.33
#